data_AF-A0A954GLG3-F1
#
_entry.id   AF-A0A954GLG3-F1
#
_cell.length_a   1.000
_cell.length_b   1.000
_cell.length_c   1.000
_cell.angle_alpha   90.00
_cell.angle_beta   90.00
_cell.angle_gamma   90.00
#
_symmetry.space_group_name_H-M   'P 1'
#
loop_
_entity.id
_entity.type
_entity.pdbx_description
1 polymer ?
#
loop_
_entity_poly.entity_id
_entity_poly.type
_entity_poly.pdbx_seq_one_letter_code
_entity_poly.pdbx_strand_id
1 'polypeptide(L)'
;MTADYDTRYLEGIRLFNEREFFACHDVLEDLWGETLGHDREFYQGLIHAAVCLFHFEGGNLSGARKMYESASRYLRPYGESHRGLDLDRFLSDMRICFAELLVPTHEYPSGVTLDSDRIPTIQLISEVLP
;
A
#
# COMPACT_ATOMS: atom_id res chain seq x y z
N MET A 1 -13.43 -15.92 -17.50
CA MET A 1 -12.10 -16.46 -17.20
C MET A 1 -11.58 -15.58 -16.08
N THR A 2 -11.35 -16.12 -14.89
CA THR A 2 -10.75 -15.35 -13.79
C THR A 2 -9.38 -14.86 -14.24
N ALA A 3 -9.06 -13.59 -14.03
CA ALA A 3 -7.72 -13.07 -14.29
C ALA A 3 -6.69 -13.97 -13.59
N ASP A 4 -5.69 -14.42 -14.35
CA ASP A 4 -4.60 -15.26 -13.83
C ASP A 4 -3.59 -14.35 -13.14
N TYR A 5 -3.76 -14.17 -11.83
CA TYR A 5 -2.88 -13.37 -11.00
C TYR A 5 -1.71 -14.23 -10.50
N ASP A 6 -0.52 -13.62 -10.39
CA ASP A 6 0.59 -14.27 -9.68
C ASP A 6 0.15 -14.58 -8.24
N THR A 7 0.41 -15.81 -7.79
CA THR A 7 0.05 -16.24 -6.44
C THR A 7 0.62 -15.36 -5.33
N ARG A 8 1.83 -14.78 -5.53
CA ARG A 8 2.45 -13.84 -4.58
C ARG A 8 1.70 -12.52 -4.52
N TYR A 9 1.11 -12.07 -5.63
CA TYR A 9 0.29 -10.86 -5.62
C TYR A 9 -0.97 -11.07 -4.76
N LEU A 10 -1.66 -12.19 -4.96
CA LEU A 10 -2.85 -12.53 -4.17
C LEU A 10 -2.51 -12.74 -2.69
N GLU A 11 -1.38 -13.39 -2.40
CA GLU A 11 -0.92 -13.60 -1.03
C GLU A 11 -0.51 -12.28 -0.36
N GLY A 12 0.19 -11.39 -1.06
CA GLY A 12 0.50 -10.05 -0.57
C GLY A 12 -0.75 -9.24 -0.23
N ILE A 13 -1.81 -9.32 -1.04
CA ILE A 13 -3.11 -8.70 -0.75
C ILE A 13 -3.74 -9.29 0.51
N ARG A 14 -3.74 -10.63 0.65
CA ARG A 14 -4.29 -11.32 1.82
C ARG A 14 -3.57 -10.87 3.09
N LEU A 15 -2.23 -10.90 3.08
CA LEU A 15 -1.39 -10.48 4.20
C LEU A 15 -1.57 -8.99 4.53
N PHE A 16 -1.65 -8.11 3.52
CA PHE A 16 -1.95 -6.69 3.73
C PHE A 16 -3.28 -6.50 4.47
N ASN A 17 -4.32 -7.19 4.03
CA ASN A 17 -5.67 -7.09 4.60
C ASN A 17 -5.77 -7.70 6.00
N GLU A 18 -4.90 -8.66 6.33
CA GLU A 18 -4.72 -9.21 7.68
C GLU A 18 -3.78 -8.38 8.56
N ARG A 19 -3.23 -7.27 8.05
CA ARG A 19 -2.27 -6.38 8.72
C ARG A 19 -0.92 -7.01 9.02
N GLU A 20 -0.60 -8.10 8.35
CA GLU A 20 0.72 -8.75 8.39
C GLU A 20 1.67 -8.00 7.44
N PHE A 21 1.89 -6.70 7.68
CA PHE A 21 2.54 -5.79 6.74
C PHE A 21 3.99 -6.16 6.42
N PHE A 22 4.73 -6.69 7.38
CA PHE A 22 6.10 -7.16 7.15
C PHE A 22 6.13 -8.40 6.25
N ALA A 23 5.25 -9.38 6.49
CA ALA A 23 5.15 -10.55 5.63
C ALA A 23 4.64 -10.18 4.22
N CYS A 24 3.70 -9.22 4.13
CA CYS A 24 3.25 -8.65 2.87
C CYS A 24 4.41 -8.03 2.07
N HIS A 25 5.28 -7.25 2.74
CA HIS A 25 6.50 -6.71 2.15
C HIS A 25 7.35 -7.82 1.52
N ASP A 26 7.69 -8.86 2.30
CA ASP A 26 8.59 -9.92 1.84
C ASP A 26 8.04 -10.64 0.59
N VAL A 27 6.75 -11.02 0.63
CA VAL A 27 6.10 -11.70 -0.50
C VAL A 27 6.04 -10.82 -1.75
N LEU A 28 5.75 -9.53 -1.59
CA LEU A 28 5.70 -8.59 -2.71
C LEU A 28 7.10 -8.23 -3.22
N GLU A 29 8.13 -8.22 -2.37
CA GLU A 29 9.52 -7.99 -2.76
C GLU A 29 10.03 -9.13 -3.65
N ASP A 30 9.70 -10.39 -3.34
CA ASP A 30 10.01 -11.54 -4.18
C ASP A 30 9.39 -11.39 -5.59
N LEU A 31 8.11 -11.02 -5.68
CA LEU A 31 7.44 -10.76 -6.95
C LEU A 31 8.05 -9.57 -7.69
N TRP A 32 8.32 -8.48 -6.97
CA TRP A 32 8.95 -7.30 -7.52
C TRP A 32 10.31 -7.65 -8.10
N GLY A 33 11.14 -8.45 -7.43
CA GLY A 33 12.48 -8.85 -7.88
C GLY A 33 12.52 -9.45 -9.29
N GLU A 34 11.47 -10.19 -9.66
CA GLU A 34 11.33 -10.83 -10.98
C GLU A 34 10.54 -9.98 -12.00
N THR A 35 9.88 -8.91 -11.54
CA THR A 35 9.05 -8.06 -12.40
C THR A 35 9.90 -7.07 -13.21
N LEU A 36 9.72 -7.09 -14.52
CA LEU A 36 10.30 -6.15 -15.47
C LEU A 36 9.23 -5.20 -16.06
N GLY A 37 9.66 -4.04 -16.53
CA GLY A 37 8.80 -3.10 -17.23
C GLY A 37 7.85 -2.33 -16.31
N HIS A 38 6.70 -1.93 -16.86
CA HIS A 38 5.81 -0.95 -16.24
C HIS A 38 5.27 -1.39 -14.88
N ASP A 39 4.99 -2.67 -14.61
CA ASP A 39 4.44 -3.10 -13.32
C ASP A 39 5.44 -3.12 -12.17
N ARG A 40 6.73 -2.96 -12.45
CA ARG A 40 7.76 -2.96 -11.42
C ARG A 40 7.54 -1.83 -10.41
N GLU A 41 7.19 -0.63 -10.90
CA GLU A 41 6.94 0.52 -10.02
C GLU A 41 5.63 0.36 -9.22
N PHE A 42 4.62 -0.31 -9.79
CA PHE A 42 3.38 -0.64 -9.11
C PHE A 42 3.62 -1.51 -7.88
N TYR A 43 4.33 -2.64 -8.05
CA TYR A 43 4.65 -3.50 -6.91
C TYR A 43 5.55 -2.79 -5.90
N GLN A 44 6.49 -1.95 -6.34
CA GLN A 44 7.26 -1.10 -5.44
C GLN A 44 6.38 -0.15 -4.61
N GLY A 45 5.33 0.39 -5.22
CA GLY A 45 4.33 1.20 -4.55
C GLY A 45 3.58 0.44 -3.46
N LEU A 46 3.16 -0.80 -3.73
CA LEU A 46 2.48 -1.67 -2.75
C LEU A 46 3.42 -2.11 -1.61
N ILE A 47 4.67 -2.43 -1.93
CA ILE A 47 5.71 -2.71 -0.92
C ILE A 47 5.86 -1.51 0.02
N HIS A 48 6.00 -0.30 -0.51
CA HIS A 48 6.11 0.90 0.31
C HIS A 48 4.82 1.20 1.09
N ALA A 49 3.65 0.84 0.57
CA ALA A 49 2.39 0.96 1.30
C ALA A 49 2.36 0.03 2.53
N ALA A 50 2.84 -1.21 2.39
CA ALA A 50 2.97 -2.13 3.53
C ALA A 50 3.99 -1.59 4.55
N VAL A 51 5.18 -1.18 4.11
CA VAL A 51 6.24 -0.68 4.99
C VAL A 51 5.81 0.60 5.73
N CYS A 52 5.05 1.50 5.10
CA CYS A 52 4.61 2.72 5.77
C CYS A 52 3.65 2.44 6.93
N LEU A 53 2.76 1.46 6.79
CA LEU A 53 1.85 1.02 7.86
C LEU A 53 2.61 0.28 8.96
N PHE A 54 3.52 -0.62 8.61
CA PHE A 54 4.42 -1.29 9.57
C PHE A 54 5.21 -0.27 10.42
N HIS A 55 5.77 0.76 9.78
CA HIS A 55 6.45 1.83 10.51
C HIS A 55 5.52 2.63 11.40
N PHE A 56 4.27 2.87 10.97
CA PHE A 56 3.31 3.62 11.77
C PHE A 56 2.90 2.82 13.01
N GLU A 57 2.64 1.51 12.88
CA GLU A 57 2.38 0.60 14.00
C GLU A 57 3.55 0.56 14.99
N GLY A 58 4.79 0.54 14.48
CA GLY A 58 6.00 0.56 15.29
C GLY A 58 6.36 1.93 15.89
N GLY A 59 5.55 2.97 15.68
CA GLY A 59 5.82 4.33 16.17
C GLY A 59 6.97 5.05 15.44
N ASN A 60 7.49 4.49 14.34
CA ASN A 60 8.47 5.15 13.47
C ASN A 60 7.75 6.12 12.52
N LEU A 61 7.28 7.24 13.07
CA LEU A 61 6.43 8.20 12.37
C LEU A 61 7.14 8.86 11.17
N SER A 62 8.45 9.11 11.26
CA SER A 62 9.22 9.67 10.13
C SER A 62 9.39 8.66 9.00
N GLY A 63 9.66 7.39 9.33
CA GLY A 63 9.71 6.31 8.35
C GLY A 63 8.37 6.09 7.67
N ALA A 64 7.29 6.10 8.46
CA ALA A 64 5.91 5.97 7.98
C ALA A 64 5.56 7.07 6.97
N ARG A 65 5.81 8.35 7.30
CA ARG A 65 5.58 9.47 6.38
C ARG A 65 6.36 9.33 5.07
N LYS A 66 7.67 9.05 5.15
CA LYS A 66 8.54 8.93 3.97
C LYS A 66 8.08 7.80 3.03
N MET A 67 7.70 6.67 3.60
CA MET A 67 7.24 5.52 2.81
C MET A 67 5.84 5.76 2.24
N TYR A 68 4.93 6.43 2.96
CA TYR A 68 3.63 6.86 2.43
C TYR A 68 3.78 7.77 1.20
N GLU A 69 4.66 8.78 1.28
CA GLU A 69 4.93 9.70 0.17
C GLU A 69 5.47 8.94 -1.05
N SER A 70 6.36 7.99 -0.81
CA SER A 70 6.94 7.16 -1.87
C SER A 70 5.90 6.21 -2.47
N ALA A 71 5.08 5.54 -1.66
CA ALA A 71 3.98 4.68 -2.11
C ALA A 71 3.00 5.46 -2.99
N SER A 72 2.57 6.64 -2.51
CA SER A 72 1.71 7.57 -3.26
C SER A 72 2.33 7.97 -4.60
N ARG A 73 3.63 8.28 -4.63
CA ARG A 73 4.34 8.65 -5.87
C ARG A 73 4.35 7.52 -6.89
N TYR A 74 4.57 6.28 -6.45
CA TYR A 74 4.62 5.12 -7.33
C TYR A 74 3.24 4.70 -7.83
N LEU A 75 2.20 4.78 -7.00
CA LEU A 75 0.87 4.26 -7.35
C LEU A 75 -0.01 5.23 -8.15
N ARG A 76 0.12 6.55 -7.92
CA ARG A 76 -0.72 7.57 -8.61
C ARG A 76 -0.69 7.52 -10.14
N PRO A 77 0.46 7.26 -10.82
CA PRO A 77 0.50 7.23 -12.28
C PRO A 77 -0.38 6.16 -12.94
N TYR A 78 -0.79 5.12 -12.21
CA TYR A 78 -1.60 4.02 -12.74
C TYR A 78 -3.10 4.34 -12.85
N GLY A 79 -3.54 5.50 -12.36
CA GLY A 79 -4.94 5.92 -12.44
C GLY A 79 -5.85 5.27 -11.40
N GLU A 80 -7.12 5.08 -11.76
CA GLU A 80 -8.18 4.66 -10.83
C GLU A 80 -8.09 3.19 -10.45
N SER A 81 -7.59 2.34 -11.35
CA SER A 81 -7.40 0.92 -11.09
C SER A 81 -6.23 0.36 -11.88
N HIS A 82 -5.57 -0.65 -11.32
CA HIS A 82 -4.48 -1.35 -12.00
C HIS A 82 -4.32 -2.76 -11.45
N ARG A 83 -4.07 -3.74 -12.32
CA ARG A 83 -3.99 -5.16 -11.94
C ARG A 83 -5.21 -5.66 -11.15
N GLY A 84 -6.38 -5.10 -11.44
CA GLY A 84 -7.64 -5.38 -10.75
C GLY A 84 -7.81 -4.66 -9.42
N LEU A 85 -6.77 -4.00 -8.89
CA LEU A 85 -6.84 -3.24 -7.65
C LEU A 85 -7.61 -1.93 -7.85
N ASP A 86 -8.59 -1.65 -6.99
CA ASP A 86 -9.23 -0.33 -6.86
C ASP A 86 -8.27 0.69 -6.22
N LEU A 87 -7.44 1.31 -7.06
CA LEU A 87 -6.36 2.19 -6.63
C LEU A 87 -6.87 3.52 -6.11
N ASP A 88 -7.93 4.08 -6.69
CA ASP A 88 -8.50 5.34 -6.22
C ASP A 88 -8.99 5.19 -4.77
N ARG A 89 -9.77 4.14 -4.50
CA ARG A 89 -10.20 3.84 -3.14
C ARG A 89 -9.03 3.59 -2.21
N PHE A 90 -8.08 2.74 -2.60
CA PHE A 90 -6.92 2.42 -1.77
C PHE A 90 -6.12 3.67 -1.40
N LEU A 91 -5.84 4.55 -2.37
CA LEU A 91 -5.10 5.79 -2.13
C LEU A 91 -5.90 6.79 -1.29
N SER A 92 -7.23 6.84 -1.44
CA SER A 92 -8.09 7.66 -0.58
C SER A 92 -8.08 7.17 0.87
N ASP A 93 -8.19 5.86 1.08
CA ASP A 93 -8.18 5.25 2.41
C ASP A 93 -6.81 5.43 3.09
N MET A 94 -5.71 5.23 2.34
CA MET A 94 -4.36 5.55 2.81
C MET A 94 -4.23 7.02 3.24
N ARG A 95 -4.78 7.96 2.46
CA ARG A 95 -4.76 9.39 2.83
C ARG A 95 -5.54 9.68 4.11
N ILE A 96 -6.68 9.01 4.32
CA ILE A 96 -7.50 9.15 5.53
C ILE A 96 -6.76 8.58 6.75
N CYS A 97 -6.15 7.40 6.60
CA CYS A 97 -5.35 6.74 7.62
C CYS A 97 -4.15 7.59 8.08
N PHE A 98 -3.47 8.24 7.14
CA PHE A 98 -2.27 9.03 7.39
C PHE A 98 -2.55 10.51 7.66
N ALA A 99 -3.80 10.96 7.62
CA ALA A 99 -4.16 12.39 7.62
C ALA A 99 -3.51 13.19 8.77
N GLU A 100 -3.57 12.67 9.99
CA GLU A 100 -2.97 13.30 11.18
C GLU A 100 -1.45 13.30 11.10
N LEU A 101 -0.85 12.19 10.66
CA LEU A 101 0.59 12.09 10.50
C LEU A 101 1.11 13.02 9.41
N LEU A 102 0.30 13.37 8.40
CA LEU A 102 0.72 14.19 7.27
C LEU A 102 0.62 15.69 7.50
N VAL A 103 -0.04 16.14 8.58
CA VAL A 103 -0.11 17.56 8.94
C VAL A 103 1.30 18.16 8.91
N PRO A 104 1.53 19.26 8.18
CA PRO A 104 2.83 19.90 8.14
C PRO A 104 3.21 20.40 9.53
N THR A 105 4.39 20.00 10.01
CA THR A 105 4.96 20.50 11.26
C THR A 105 6.43 20.86 11.05
N HIS A 106 6.94 21.81 11.83
CA HIS A 106 8.37 22.17 11.81
C HIS A 106 9.20 21.29 12.75
N GLU A 107 8.56 20.35 13.45
CA GLU A 107 9.16 19.50 14.47
C GLU A 107 9.10 18.02 14.06
N TYR A 108 9.73 17.17 14.86
CA TYR A 108 9.62 15.72 14.66
C TYR A 108 8.17 15.28 14.90
N PRO A 109 7.55 14.49 14.00
CA PRO A 109 6.18 14.02 14.22
C PRO A 109 6.10 13.27 15.54
N SER A 110 5.20 13.69 16.43
CA SER A 110 5.03 13.08 17.76
C SER A 110 3.57 13.17 18.19
N GLY A 111 3.16 12.29 19.11
CA GLY A 111 1.80 12.27 19.67
C GLY A 111 0.71 11.74 18.74
N VAL A 112 1.07 11.26 17.54
CA VAL A 112 0.15 10.61 16.60
C VAL A 112 0.24 9.09 16.76
N THR A 113 -0.90 8.42 16.77
CA THR A 113 -0.99 6.96 16.81
C THR A 113 -1.79 6.46 15.62
N LEU A 114 -1.48 5.25 15.14
CA LEU A 114 -2.24 4.64 14.06
C LEU A 114 -3.63 4.26 14.57
N ASP A 115 -4.65 4.78 13.91
CA ASP A 115 -6.03 4.40 14.17
C ASP A 115 -6.35 3.10 13.43
N SER A 116 -6.57 2.04 14.19
CA SER A 116 -6.83 0.70 13.67
C SER A 116 -8.08 0.61 12.79
N ASP A 117 -9.04 1.52 12.95
CA ASP A 117 -10.30 1.50 12.20
C ASP A 117 -10.16 2.20 10.84
N ARG A 118 -9.07 2.95 10.65
CA ARG A 118 -8.75 3.64 9.39
C ARG A 118 -7.70 2.92 8.54
N ILE A 119 -7.18 1.78 9.01
CA ILE A 119 -6.20 1.00 8.23
C ILE A 119 -6.86 0.55 6.92
N PRO A 120 -6.26 0.88 5.76
CA PRO A 120 -6.84 0.55 4.47
C PRO A 120 -6.81 -0.95 4.21
N THR A 121 -7.69 -1.39 3.33
CA THR A 121 -7.67 -2.75 2.76
C THR A 121 -7.55 -2.66 1.25
N ILE A 122 -6.82 -3.58 0.65
CA ILE A 122 -6.75 -3.75 -0.80
C ILE A 122 -7.97 -4.55 -1.27
N GLN A 123 -8.70 -4.01 -2.24
CA GLN A 123 -9.82 -4.67 -2.89
C GLN A 123 -9.55 -4.86 -4.38
N LEU A 124 -9.84 -6.07 -4.88
CA LEU A 124 -9.85 -6.35 -6.30
C LEU A 124 -11.26 -6.12 -6.84
N ILE A 125 -11.38 -5.27 -7.85
CA ILE A 125 -12.59 -5.05 -8.62
C ILE A 125 -12.88 -6.36 -9.36
N SER A 126 -14.04 -6.95 -9.10
CA SER A 126 -14.50 -8.08 -9.92
C SER A 126 -14.65 -7.57 -11.36
N GLU A 127 -13.94 -8.17 -12.31
CA GLU A 127 -14.19 -7.88 -13.73
C GLU A 127 -15.67 -8.20 -14.00
N VAL A 128 -16.50 -7.16 -14.08
CA VAL A 128 -17.81 -7.27 -14.70
C VAL A 128 -17.50 -7.39 -16.18
N LEU A 129 -17.42 -8.62 -16.68
CA LEU A 129 -17.48 -8.88 -18.11
C LEU A 129 -18.74 -8.19 -18.64
N PRO A 130 -18.65 -7.36 -19.69
CA PRO A 130 -19.84 -6.80 -20.34
C PRO A 130 -20.75 -7.89 -20.89
#